data_AF-A0A8W8JAH9-F1
#
_entry.id   AF-A0A8W8JAH9-F1
#
_cell.length_a   1.000
_cell.length_b   1.000
_cell.length_c   1.000
_cell.angle_alpha   90.00
_cell.angle_beta   90.00
_cell.angle_gamma   90.00
#
_symmetry.space_group_name_H-M   'P 1'
#
loop_
_entity.id
_entity.type
_entity.pdbx_description
1 polymer ?
#
loop_
_entity_poly.entity_id
_entity_poly.type
_entity_poly.pdbx_seq_one_letter_code
_entity_poly.pdbx_strand_id
1 'polypeptide(L)'
;VFDRYPMIDGTFFLSPQAYGENVVQVISDGRLQFINAVCVGCLEGGSDIRCAACKKKWDGSTLLLGTMYSYDIFAAMPCCQKRLTCKHCRRAVVDVNTGLSFYSEYSRMITCPYCKAYDYHFIRPMSDTFVVKQPIWN
;
A
#
# COMPACT_ATOMS: atom_id res chain seq x y z
N VAL A 1 -11.79 -14.13 15.63
CA VAL A 1 -11.21 -13.01 14.85
C VAL A 1 -11.12 -11.75 15.72
N PHE A 2 -12.20 -11.35 16.39
CA PHE A 2 -12.24 -10.20 17.31
C PHE A 2 -11.31 -10.31 18.55
N ASP A 3 -10.96 -11.51 19.01
CA ASP A 3 -10.07 -11.67 20.18
C ASP A 3 -8.58 -11.42 19.90
N ARG A 4 -8.17 -11.35 18.62
CA ARG A 4 -6.75 -11.25 18.23
C ARG A 4 -6.38 -9.95 17.52
N TYR A 5 -7.35 -9.17 17.06
CA TYR A 5 -7.11 -7.97 16.28
C TYR A 5 -7.86 -6.78 16.88
N PRO A 6 -7.20 -5.62 17.07
CA PRO A 6 -7.86 -4.44 17.58
C PRO A 6 -9.09 -4.11 16.71
N MET A 7 -10.21 -3.74 17.32
CA MET A 7 -11.36 -3.29 16.55
C MET A 7 -10.98 -2.00 15.83
N ILE A 8 -11.04 -2.01 14.49
CA ILE A 8 -10.87 -0.82 13.68
C ILE A 8 -12.15 -0.53 12.90
N ASP A 9 -12.53 0.73 12.88
CA ASP A 9 -13.51 1.25 11.93
C ASP A 9 -12.82 1.45 10.58
N GLY A 10 -12.63 0.35 9.84
CA GLY A 10 -11.80 0.35 8.63
C GLY A 10 -11.57 -1.04 8.03
N THR A 11 -10.42 -1.19 7.35
CA THR A 11 -9.98 -2.44 6.74
C THR A 11 -8.54 -2.75 7.12
N PHE A 12 -8.22 -4.03 7.26
CA PHE A 12 -6.85 -4.49 7.49
C PHE A 12 -6.19 -4.94 6.19
N PHE A 13 -4.87 -4.87 6.15
CA PHE A 13 -4.09 -5.43 5.06
C PHE A 13 -2.70 -5.87 5.51
N LEU A 14 -2.18 -6.90 4.85
CA LEU A 14 -0.84 -7.41 5.08
C LEU A 14 0.18 -6.73 4.17
N SER A 15 1.30 -6.30 4.73
CA SER A 15 2.43 -5.76 3.98
C SER A 15 3.75 -6.14 4.63
N PRO A 16 4.85 -6.33 3.89
CA PRO A 16 6.19 -6.41 4.47
C PRO A 16 6.66 -5.07 5.05
N GLN A 17 5.89 -3.98 4.88
CA GLN A 17 6.13 -2.66 5.45
C GLN A 17 5.18 -2.40 6.64
N ALA A 18 5.75 -1.93 7.75
CA ALA A 18 5.00 -1.29 8.82
C ALA A 18 4.70 0.18 8.44
N TYR A 19 3.43 0.57 8.42
CA TYR A 19 3.01 1.95 8.11
C TYR A 19 2.71 2.80 9.35
N GLY A 20 2.74 2.21 10.56
CA GLY A 20 2.55 2.90 11.83
C GLY A 20 3.37 2.27 12.95
N GLU A 21 3.43 2.94 14.09
CA GLU A 21 4.27 2.53 15.22
C GLU A 21 3.73 1.30 15.97
N ASN A 22 2.41 1.13 15.98
CA ASN A 22 1.72 0.08 16.75
C ASN A 22 1.17 -1.05 15.86
N VAL A 23 1.87 -1.39 14.78
CA VAL A 23 1.43 -2.48 13.88
C VAL A 23 1.75 -3.86 14.47
N VAL A 24 0.87 -4.82 14.24
CA VAL A 24 1.06 -6.20 14.70
C VAL A 24 1.87 -6.96 13.68
N GLN A 25 2.99 -7.55 14.11
CA GLN A 25 3.81 -8.43 13.30
C GLN A 25 3.22 -9.84 13.26
N VAL A 26 3.15 -10.45 12.08
CA VAL A 26 2.63 -11.80 11.87
C VAL A 26 3.50 -12.58 10.87
N ILE A 27 3.47 -13.90 10.98
CA ILE A 27 4.01 -14.79 9.94
C ILE A 27 2.84 -15.27 9.10
N SER A 28 2.86 -14.96 7.80
CA SER A 28 1.87 -15.39 6.82
C SER A 28 2.59 -15.99 5.61
N ASP A 29 2.20 -17.19 5.19
CA ASP A 29 2.86 -17.95 4.11
C ASP A 29 4.39 -18.06 4.25
N GLY A 30 4.86 -18.25 5.50
CA GLY A 30 6.28 -18.34 5.83
C GLY A 30 7.05 -17.01 5.71
N ARG A 31 6.35 -15.89 5.52
CA ARG A 31 6.94 -14.55 5.40
C ARG A 31 6.57 -13.68 6.59
N LEU A 32 7.52 -12.86 7.00
CA LEU A 32 7.28 -11.80 7.96
C LEU A 32 6.44 -10.70 7.32
N GLN A 33 5.29 -10.38 7.93
CA GLN A 33 4.40 -9.31 7.49
C GLN A 33 3.88 -8.51 8.69
N PHE A 34 3.32 -7.35 8.39
CA PHE A 34 2.68 -6.47 9.34
C PHE A 34 1.20 -6.33 8.98
N ILE A 35 0.34 -6.43 10.00
CA ILE A 35 -1.06 -6.07 9.91
C ILE A 35 -1.14 -4.54 10.00
N ASN A 36 -1.42 -3.94 8.87
CA ASN A 36 -1.65 -2.51 8.72
C ASN A 36 -3.15 -2.26 8.56
N ALA A 37 -3.56 -1.03 8.76
CA ALA A 37 -4.97 -0.69 8.75
C ALA A 37 -5.23 0.68 8.12
N VAL A 38 -6.39 0.84 7.50
CA VAL A 38 -6.89 2.11 6.98
C VAL A 38 -8.30 2.32 7.49
N CYS A 39 -8.57 3.48 8.09
CA CYS A 39 -9.90 3.80 8.62
C CYS A 39 -10.91 4.10 7.50
N VAL A 40 -12.20 3.98 7.80
CA VAL A 40 -13.32 4.31 6.89
C VAL A 40 -13.16 5.71 6.30
N GLY A 41 -12.84 6.71 7.12
CA GLY A 41 -12.65 8.08 6.63
C GLY A 41 -11.53 8.24 5.60
N CYS A 42 -10.47 7.43 5.67
CA CYS A 42 -9.43 7.43 4.63
C CYS A 42 -9.88 6.67 3.37
N LEU A 43 -10.62 5.58 3.52
CA LEU A 43 -11.15 4.78 2.41
C LEU A 43 -12.17 5.55 1.58
N GLU A 44 -13.09 6.25 2.24
CA GLU A 44 -14.18 7.02 1.63
C GLU A 44 -13.74 8.42 1.16
N GLY A 45 -12.45 8.74 1.30
CA GLY A 45 -11.88 10.01 0.83
C GLY A 45 -12.20 11.20 1.73
N GLY A 46 -12.58 10.99 2.99
CA GLY A 46 -12.65 12.03 4.02
C GLY A 46 -11.29 12.65 4.35
N SER A 47 -10.20 11.90 4.17
CA SER A 47 -8.83 12.44 4.21
C SER A 47 -8.32 12.81 2.80
N ASP A 48 -7.65 13.96 2.67
CA ASP A 48 -7.00 14.36 1.40
C ASP A 48 -5.62 13.71 1.27
N ILE A 49 -5.63 12.41 0.99
CA ILE A 49 -4.43 11.60 0.72
C ILE A 49 -4.14 11.69 -0.78
N ARG A 50 -2.98 12.26 -1.14
CA ARG A 50 -2.59 12.45 -2.55
C ARG A 50 -1.25 11.82 -2.82
N CYS A 51 -1.09 11.23 -4.00
CA CYS A 51 0.20 10.72 -4.42
C CYS A 51 1.24 11.85 -4.44
N ALA A 52 2.39 11.63 -3.79
CA ALA A 52 3.47 12.62 -3.73
C ALA A 52 3.99 12.98 -5.14
N ALA A 53 3.94 12.04 -6.10
CA ALA A 53 4.42 12.21 -7.47
C ALA A 53 3.41 12.89 -8.41
N CYS A 54 2.22 12.32 -8.60
CA CYS A 54 1.25 12.83 -9.59
C CYS A 54 0.10 13.64 -8.99
N LYS A 55 0.05 13.80 -7.66
CA LYS A 55 -0.98 14.56 -6.91
C LYS A 55 -2.42 14.02 -7.05
N LYS A 56 -2.63 12.90 -7.76
CA LYS A 56 -3.91 12.18 -7.82
C LYS A 56 -4.31 11.77 -6.39
N LYS A 57 -5.56 12.03 -6.04
CA LYS A 57 -6.15 11.59 -4.76
C LYS A 57 -6.16 10.06 -4.73
N TRP A 58 -5.80 9.47 -3.61
CA TRP A 58 -5.96 8.05 -3.38
C TRP A 58 -7.44 7.75 -3.17
N ASP A 59 -7.92 6.67 -3.78
CA ASP A 59 -9.30 6.25 -3.74
C ASP A 59 -9.34 4.81 -3.23
N GLY A 60 -9.86 4.64 -2.01
CA GLY A 60 -10.02 3.34 -1.36
C GLY A 60 -11.47 2.87 -1.35
N SER A 61 -12.38 3.57 -2.04
CA SER A 61 -13.84 3.32 -1.95
C SER A 61 -14.26 1.94 -2.44
N THR A 62 -13.41 1.26 -3.23
CA THR A 62 -13.65 -0.09 -3.72
C THR A 62 -13.22 -1.19 -2.74
N LEU A 63 -12.56 -0.84 -1.64
CA LEU A 63 -12.09 -1.80 -0.65
C LEU A 63 -13.22 -2.10 0.35
N LEU A 64 -13.40 -3.39 0.65
CA LEU A 64 -14.42 -3.85 1.58
C LEU A 64 -14.04 -3.47 3.02
N LEU A 65 -15.01 -2.96 3.77
CA LEU A 65 -14.87 -2.70 5.20
C LEU A 65 -14.90 -4.00 6.00
N GLY A 66 -14.18 -4.03 7.13
CA GLY A 66 -14.16 -5.18 8.04
C GLY A 66 -13.49 -6.44 7.47
N THR A 67 -12.78 -6.35 6.34
CA THR A 67 -11.99 -7.46 5.79
C THR A 67 -10.50 -7.31 6.11
N MET A 68 -9.74 -8.36 5.77
CA MET A 68 -8.28 -8.34 5.77
C MET A 68 -7.75 -8.75 4.40
N TYR A 69 -7.07 -7.83 3.72
CA TYR A 69 -6.39 -8.11 2.46
C TYR A 69 -5.03 -8.77 2.71
N SER A 70 -4.70 -9.82 1.96
CA SER A 70 -3.39 -10.49 2.02
C SER A 70 -2.30 -9.79 1.18
N TYR A 71 -2.52 -8.53 0.81
CA TYR A 71 -1.63 -7.73 -0.01
C TYR A 71 -1.64 -6.25 0.41
N ASP A 72 -0.58 -5.54 0.06
CA ASP A 72 -0.44 -4.10 0.29
C ASP A 72 -1.39 -3.32 -0.64
N ILE A 73 -2.47 -2.81 -0.05
CA ILE A 73 -3.51 -2.07 -0.78
C ILE A 73 -2.99 -0.77 -1.40
N PHE A 74 -1.98 -0.14 -0.79
CA PHE A 74 -1.40 1.07 -1.36
C PHE A 74 -0.59 0.74 -2.61
N ALA A 75 0.22 -0.31 -2.58
CA ALA A 75 0.99 -0.77 -3.73
C ALA A 75 0.10 -1.28 -4.88
N ALA A 76 -1.00 -1.97 -4.53
CA ALA A 76 -1.94 -2.58 -5.48
C ALA A 76 -2.76 -1.58 -6.30
N MET A 77 -2.81 -0.30 -5.90
CA MET A 77 -3.59 0.74 -6.57
C MET A 77 -2.67 1.86 -7.11
N PRO A 78 -1.78 1.57 -8.08
CA PRO A 78 -0.84 2.54 -8.61
C PRO A 78 -1.54 3.60 -9.47
N CYS A 79 -1.31 4.88 -9.16
CA CYS A 79 -1.91 6.00 -9.89
C CYS A 79 -1.03 6.58 -11.00
N CYS A 80 0.26 6.23 -11.07
CA CYS A 80 1.20 6.76 -12.05
C CYS A 80 2.46 5.90 -12.17
N GLN A 81 3.23 6.10 -13.24
CA GLN A 81 4.43 5.31 -13.53
C GLN A 81 5.47 5.34 -12.40
N LYS A 82 5.58 6.43 -11.63
CA LYS A 82 6.50 6.53 -10.48
C LYS A 82 6.22 5.47 -9.41
N ARG A 83 4.95 5.04 -9.26
CA ARG A 83 4.55 3.97 -8.33
C ARG A 83 5.08 2.60 -8.74
N LEU A 84 5.31 2.38 -10.03
CA LEU A 84 5.76 1.10 -10.59
C LEU A 84 7.24 1.14 -11.00
N THR A 85 8.07 1.81 -10.20
CA THR A 85 9.52 1.90 -10.42
C THR A 85 10.30 1.08 -9.40
N CYS A 86 11.48 0.61 -9.82
CA CYS A 86 12.43 -0.04 -8.95
C CYS A 86 12.84 0.87 -7.79
N LYS A 87 12.97 0.33 -6.58
CA LYS A 87 13.49 1.08 -5.42
C LYS A 87 14.93 1.54 -5.60
N HIS A 88 15.74 0.71 -6.25
CA HIS A 88 17.19 0.86 -6.38
C HIS A 88 17.56 1.77 -7.54
N CYS A 89 17.13 1.44 -8.77
CA CYS A 89 17.53 2.18 -9.97
C CYS A 89 16.48 3.17 -10.50
N ARG A 90 15.30 3.24 -9.87
CA ARG A 90 14.18 4.12 -10.24
C ARG A 90 13.61 3.95 -11.66
N ARG A 91 14.08 2.95 -12.43
CA ARG A 91 13.50 2.59 -13.74
C ARG A 91 12.14 1.89 -13.58
N ALA A 92 11.26 2.06 -14.55
CA ALA A 92 9.93 1.46 -14.59
C ALA A 92 10.00 -0.07 -14.71
N VAL A 93 9.52 -0.80 -13.68
CA VAL A 93 9.54 -2.28 -13.66
C VAL A 93 8.30 -2.85 -14.33
N VAL A 94 7.16 -2.17 -14.19
CA VAL A 94 5.87 -2.52 -14.81
C VAL A 94 5.31 -1.25 -15.45
N ASP A 95 4.73 -1.34 -16.64
CA ASP A 95 4.01 -0.23 -17.27
C ASP A 95 2.69 0.01 -16.53
N VAL A 96 2.41 1.26 -16.14
CA VAL A 96 1.21 1.59 -15.35
C VAL A 96 -0.11 1.40 -16.12
N ASN A 97 -0.08 1.45 -17.45
CA ASN A 97 -1.29 1.27 -18.27
C ASN A 97 -1.64 -0.21 -18.42
N THR A 98 -0.65 -1.10 -18.36
CA THR A 98 -0.87 -2.55 -18.39
C THR A 98 -1.07 -3.12 -16.99
N GLY A 99 -0.27 -2.66 -16.01
CA GLY A 99 -0.29 -3.16 -14.65
C GLY A 99 0.10 -4.64 -14.53
N LEU A 100 -0.24 -5.23 -13.39
CA LEU A 100 -0.19 -6.66 -13.11
C LEU A 100 -1.61 -7.25 -13.09
N SER A 101 -1.72 -8.56 -13.32
CA SER A 101 -3.00 -9.24 -13.44
C SER A 101 -3.73 -9.36 -12.10
N PHE A 102 -3.00 -9.47 -10.99
CA PHE A 102 -3.59 -9.59 -9.66
C PHE A 102 -3.02 -8.56 -8.68
N TYR A 103 -3.89 -8.02 -7.81
CA TYR A 103 -3.48 -7.07 -6.77
C TYR A 103 -2.38 -7.61 -5.83
N SER A 104 -2.39 -8.92 -5.56
CA SER A 104 -1.37 -9.56 -4.72
C SER A 104 0.03 -9.56 -5.33
N GLU A 105 0.16 -9.42 -6.65
CA GLU A 105 1.45 -9.40 -7.34
C GLU A 105 2.23 -8.12 -7.05
N TYR A 106 1.54 -7.02 -6.77
CA TYR A 106 2.20 -5.77 -6.37
C TYR A 106 2.92 -5.87 -5.02
N SER A 107 2.61 -6.91 -4.24
CA SER A 107 3.18 -7.19 -2.92
C SER A 107 4.22 -8.30 -2.92
N ARG A 108 4.71 -8.72 -4.09
CA ARG A 108 5.74 -9.77 -4.21
C ARG A 108 7.12 -9.16 -4.39
N MET A 109 8.13 -9.89 -3.93
CA MET A 109 9.50 -9.63 -4.38
C MET A 109 9.63 -10.07 -5.83
N ILE A 110 10.13 -9.19 -6.69
CA ILE A 110 10.45 -9.50 -8.08
C ILE A 110 11.84 -8.98 -8.42
N THR A 111 12.47 -9.59 -9.43
CA THR A 111 13.77 -9.15 -9.91
C THR A 111 13.60 -7.95 -10.83
N CYS A 112 14.27 -6.84 -10.54
CA CYS A 112 14.28 -5.69 -11.44
C CYS A 112 14.96 -6.08 -12.78
N PRO A 113 14.32 -5.86 -13.95
CA PRO A 113 14.90 -6.27 -15.23
C PRO A 113 16.19 -5.52 -15.56
N TYR A 114 16.39 -4.33 -15.00
CA TYR A 114 17.55 -3.46 -15.28
C TYR A 114 18.72 -3.64 -14.32
N CYS A 115 18.50 -3.52 -13.00
CA CYS A 115 19.58 -3.55 -12.00
C CYS A 115 19.65 -4.86 -11.21
N LYS A 116 18.78 -5.84 -11.52
CA LYS A 116 18.76 -7.18 -10.92
C LYS A 116 18.47 -7.25 -9.41
N ALA A 117 18.17 -6.13 -8.75
CA ALA A 117 17.72 -6.13 -7.37
C ALA A 117 16.43 -6.94 -7.19
N TYR A 118 16.43 -7.87 -6.24
CA TYR A 118 15.29 -8.68 -5.85
C TYR A 118 14.66 -8.09 -4.58
N ASP A 119 13.49 -7.45 -4.72
CA ASP A 119 12.90 -6.61 -3.66
C ASP A 119 11.39 -6.41 -3.92
N TYR A 120 10.67 -5.93 -2.90
CA TYR A 120 9.31 -5.41 -2.98
C TYR A 120 9.31 -4.01 -3.62
N HIS A 121 9.43 -3.92 -4.95
CA HIS A 121 9.67 -2.63 -5.62
C HIS A 121 8.54 -1.59 -5.45
N PHE A 122 7.29 -2.03 -5.26
CA PHE A 122 6.11 -1.16 -5.28
C PHE A 122 5.59 -0.76 -3.90
N ILE A 123 6.10 -1.40 -2.84
CA ILE A 123 5.76 -1.10 -1.45
C ILE A 123 6.75 -0.09 -0.92
N ARG A 124 6.30 1.09 -0.49
CA ARG A 124 7.17 2.20 -0.08
C ARG A 124 6.59 2.86 1.17
N PRO A 125 7.41 3.49 2.03
CA PRO A 125 6.89 4.23 3.18
C PRO A 125 5.78 5.20 2.79
N MET A 126 4.81 5.42 3.70
CA MET A 126 3.67 6.31 3.45
C MET A 126 4.14 7.71 3.08
N SER A 127 5.13 8.23 3.81
CA SER A 127 5.74 9.56 3.62
C SER A 127 6.35 9.78 2.23
N ASP A 128 6.89 8.71 1.63
CA ASP A 128 7.51 8.75 0.30
C ASP A 128 6.45 8.69 -0.81
N THR A 129 5.31 8.11 -0.49
CA THR A 129 4.29 7.70 -1.46
C THR A 129 3.15 8.70 -1.54
N PHE A 130 2.74 9.23 -0.39
CA PHE A 130 1.58 10.08 -0.24
C PHE A 130 1.87 11.31 0.62
N VAL A 131 1.16 12.38 0.31
CA VAL A 131 1.03 13.57 1.14
C VAL A 131 -0.39 13.56 1.69
N VAL A 132 -0.53 13.63 3.01
CA VAL A 132 -1.83 13.77 3.68
C VAL A 132 -1.99 15.25 4.03
N LYS A 133 -2.94 15.94 3.40
CA LYS A 133 -3.32 17.26 3.90
C LYS A 133 -4.27 17.07 5.07
N GLN A 134 -3.91 17.60 6.23
CA GLN A 134 -4.88 17.70 7.31
C GLN A 134 -6.00 18.64 6.86
N PRO A 135 -7.27 18.33 7.18
CA PRO A 135 -8.34 19.28 6.98
C PRO A 135 -8.00 20.56 7.75
N ILE A 136 -8.13 21.71 7.10
CA ILE A 136 -8.03 23.02 7.77
C ILE A 136 -9.35 23.18 8.53
N TRP A 137 -9.37 22.79 9.80
CA TRP A 137 -10.45 23.17 10.70
C TRP A 137 -10.15 24.63 11.08
N ASN A 138 -10.87 25.58 10.47
CA ASN A 138 -11.01 26.95 10.97
C ASN A 138 -12.18 27.00 11.95
#